data_AF-X1LSR3-F1
#
_entry.id   AF-X1LSR3-F1
#
_cell.length_a   1.000
_cell.length_b   1.000
_cell.length_c   1.000
_cell.angle_alpha   90.00
_cell.angle_beta   90.00
_cell.angle_gamma   90.00
#
_symmetry.space_group_name_H-M   'P 1'
#
loop_
_entity.id
_entity.type
_entity.pdbx_description
1 polymer ?
#
loop_
_entity_poly.entity_id
_entity_poly.type
_entity_poly.pdbx_seq_one_letter_code
_entity_poly.pdbx_strand_id
1 'polypeptide(L)' 'MSNRAKERTGKVVSDKMDKTVVVLIKREFAHPMYKKKIVRSKRVKVHDELDKCR' A
#
# COMPACT_ATOMS: atom_id res chain seq x y z
N MET A 1 25.84 3.24 9.26
CA MET A 1 24.41 3.51 9.53
C MET A 1 23.61 3.08 8.32
N SER A 2 22.74 2.08 8.44
CA SER A 2 21.94 1.56 7.31
C SER A 2 20.65 2.37 7.19
N ASN A 3 20.55 3.18 6.14
CA ASN A 3 19.35 3.97 5.84
C ASN A 3 18.35 3.09 5.08
N ARG A 4 17.63 2.23 5.80
CA ARG A 4 16.70 1.25 5.19
C ARG A 4 15.34 1.90 4.94
N ALA A 5 14.99 2.06 3.67
CA ALA A 5 13.67 2.53 3.27
C ALA A 5 12.58 1.56 3.77
N LYS A 6 11.43 2.10 4.19
CA LYS A 6 10.28 1.29 4.63
C LYS A 6 9.49 0.84 3.42
N GLU A 7 9.69 -0.40 3.00
CA GLU A 7 8.95 -1.05 1.92
C GLU A 7 7.62 -1.63 2.43
N ARG A 8 6.57 -1.57 1.58
CA ARG A 8 5.26 -2.17 1.85
C ARG A 8 4.71 -2.75 0.55
N THR A 9 4.14 -3.95 0.64
CA THR A 9 3.47 -4.60 -0.49
C THR A 9 1.96 -4.35 -0.44
N GLY A 10 1.32 -4.31 -1.61
CA GLY A 10 -0.11 -4.05 -1.75
C GLY A 10 -0.64 -4.49 -3.12
N LYS A 11 -1.96 -4.46 -3.28
CA LYS A 11 -2.63 -4.86 -4.53
C LYS A 11 -2.91 -3.62 -5.39
N VAL A 12 -2.65 -3.69 -6.70
CA VAL A 12 -3.04 -2.63 -7.65
C VAL A 12 -4.58 -2.64 -7.79
N VAL A 13 -5.20 -1.46 -7.69
CA VAL A 13 -6.66 -1.28 -7.80
C VAL A 13 -7.04 -0.50 -9.04
N SER A 14 -6.17 0.43 -9.47
CA SER A 14 -6.42 1.23 -10.67
C SER A 14 -5.11 1.58 -11.34
N ASP A 15 -5.10 1.36 -12.65
CA ASP A 15 -4.01 1.67 -13.59
C ASP A 15 -4.57 2.53 -14.74
N LYS A 16 -5.21 3.65 -14.38
CA LYS A 16 -5.89 4.53 -15.35
C LYS A 16 -5.18 5.86 -15.56
N MET A 17 -4.14 6.14 -14.76
CA MET A 17 -3.42 7.41 -14.81
C MET A 17 -2.05 7.15 -15.41
N ASP A 18 -1.55 8.07 -16.22
CA ASP A 18 -0.24 7.92 -16.85
C ASP A 18 0.87 7.92 -15.80
N LYS A 19 1.78 6.94 -15.86
CA LYS A 19 2.94 6.78 -14.96
C LYS A 19 2.60 6.67 -13.47
N THR A 20 1.34 6.46 -13.11
CA THR A 20 0.90 6.46 -11.71
C THR A 20 -0.17 5.39 -11.47
N VAL A 21 0.10 4.48 -10.54
CA VAL A 21 -0.84 3.42 -10.16
C VAL A 21 -1.41 3.65 -8.76
N VAL A 22 -2.66 3.27 -8.55
CA VAL A 22 -3.30 3.29 -7.23
C VAL A 22 -3.18 1.91 -6.59
N VAL A 23 -2.41 1.84 -5.50
CA VAL A 23 -2.17 0.61 -4.74
C VAL A 23 -2.96 0.62 -3.43
N LEU A 24 -3.60 -0.51 -3.11
CA LEU A 24 -4.26 -0.75 -1.83
C LEU A 24 -3.31 -1.47 -0.89
N ILE A 25 -2.93 -0.80 0.19
CA ILE A 25 -2.17 -1.38 1.29
C ILE A 25 -3.15 -1.86 2.35
N LYS A 26 -3.15 -3.17 2.62
CA LYS A 26 -3.87 -3.78 3.74
C LYS A 26 -2.93 -3.84 4.95
N ARG A 27 -3.38 -3.36 6.10
CA ARG A 27 -2.70 -3.55 7.39
C ARG A 27 -3.65 -4.16 8.40
N GLU A 28 -3.14 -5.07 9.21
CA GLU A 28 -3.86 -5.67 10.33
C GLU A 28 -3.24 -5.14 11.61
N PHE A 29 -4.08 -4.67 12.53
CA PHE A 29 -3.64 -4.22 13.85
C PHE A 29 -4.67 -4.60 14.90
N ALA A 30 -4.22 -4.83 16.13
CA ALA A 30 -5.12 -5.07 17.24
C ALA A 30 -5.77 -3.75 17.68
N HIS A 31 -7.06 -3.77 17.99
CA HIS A 31 -7.67 -2.64 18.68
C HIS A 31 -6.95 -2.43 20.02
N PRO A 32 -6.53 -1.21 20.37
CA PRO A 32 -5.68 -0.98 21.53
C PRO A 32 -6.31 -1.46 22.85
N MET A 33 -7.62 -1.29 23.02
CA MET A 33 -8.34 -1.72 24.23
C MET A 33 -8.77 -3.18 24.18
N TYR A 34 -9.47 -3.58 23.12
CA TYR A 34 -10.15 -4.89 23.04
C TYR A 34 -9.29 -6.00 22.42
N LYS A 35 -8.09 -5.69 21.91
CA LYS A 35 -7.15 -6.62 21.25
C LYS A 35 -7.72 -7.41 20.06
N LYS A 36 -8.94 -7.12 19.62
CA LYS A 36 -9.55 -7.67 18.39
C LYS A 36 -8.70 -7.28 17.18
N LYS A 37 -8.41 -8.25 16.31
CA LYS A 37 -7.70 -8.02 15.04
C LYS A 37 -8.61 -7.26 14.08
N ILE A 38 -8.19 -6.05 13.67
CA ILE A 38 -8.92 -5.19 12.74
C ILE A 38 -8.08 -5.00 11.48
N VAL A 39 -8.74 -5.16 10.32
CA VAL A 39 -8.16 -4.87 9.01
C VAL A 39 -8.45 -3.42 8.65
N ARG A 40 -7.44 -2.66 8.22
CA ARG A 40 -7.61 -1.34 7.63
C ARG A 40 -6.87 -1.26 6.31
N SER A 41 -7.57 -0.80 5.29
CA SER A 41 -7.01 -0.57 3.96
C SER A 41 -6.74 0.92 3.74
N LYS A 42 -5.65 1.25 3.04
CA LYS A 42 -5.33 2.60 2.59
C LYS A 42 -4.96 2.54 1.12
N ARG A 43 -5.56 3.41 0.30
CA ARG A 43 -5.15 3.63 -1.08
C ARG A 43 -4.01 4.63 -1.11
N VAL A 44 -2.96 4.33 -1.85
CA VAL A 44 -1.79 5.19 -2.08
C VAL A 44 -1.51 5.27 -3.57
N LYS A 45 -1.02 6.42 -4.03
CA LYS A 45 -0.54 6.61 -5.39
C LYS A 45 0.93 6.27 -5.43
N VAL A 46 1.35 5.51 -6.43
CA VAL A 46 2.72 5.06 -6.64
C VAL A 46 3.14 5.48 -8.03
N HIS A 47 4.35 6.03 -8.14
CA HIS A 47 4.97 6.38 -9.42
C HIS A 47 5.53 5.12 -10.06
N ASP A 48 5.10 4.81 -11.28
CA ASP A 48 5.59 3.70 -12.11
C ASP A 48 5.93 4.26 -13.48
N GLU A 49 7.22 4.39 -13.81
CA GLU A 49 7.64 5.03 -15.06
C GLU A 49 7.43 4.16 -16.30
N LEU A 50 7.29 2.86 -16.12
CA LEU A 50 7.26 1.89 -17.22
C LEU A 50 5.86 1.29 -17.41
N ASP A 51 4.86 1.76 -16.65
CA ASP A 51 3.47 1.26 -16.64
C ASP A 51 3.42 -0.29 -16.61
N LYS A 52 4.31 -0.90 -15.82
CA LYS A 52 4.50 -2.35 -15.75
C LYS A 52 3.55 -2.99 -14.74
N CYS A 53 3.14 -2.24 -13.72
CA CYS A 53 2.30 -2.75 -12.64
C CYS A 53 0.82 -2.74 -13.01
N ARG A 54 0.19 -3.93 -13.10
CA ARG A 54 -1.25 -4.12 -13.34
C ARG A 54 -1.94 -4.85 -12.18
#